data_AF-R9GQH5-F1
#
_entry.id   AF-R9GQH5-F1
#
_cell.length_a   1.000
_cell.length_b   1.000
_cell.length_c   1.000
_cell.angle_alpha   90.00
_cell.angle_beta   90.00
_cell.angle_gamma   90.00
#
_symmetry.space_group_name_H-M   'P 1'
#
loop_
_entity.id
_entity.type
_entity.pdbx_description
1 polymer ?
#
loop_
_entity_poly.entity_id
_entity_poly.type
_entity_poly.pdbx_seq_one_letter_code
_entity_poly.pdbx_strand_id
1 'polypeptide(L)'
;MKDIPLIFVHKGNSSYLKPVLAHNYAFNKVADIYLLGDEQNGKIPFVKHEMMEQYSATADKFAKIYEHMSSNPYQFELGCFQRWFIINEFVKQKGIEHFLYLDSDVMLFCNVKEVFNHFLPYDFTISQAHSPHITLFNSASLDRFCNYITELYSKPEYIARFKLSYQEFKDANRLGGICDMFAFSLYQQDVSDHVKEISEPSGAYYFDSNINESDGFEMKAGLKKVYWKNNLPYAKTTGGESYVQLYALHFQGAAKSQVSRYALNQRLERPGIISFIKQIIFQ
;
A
#
# COMPACT_ATOMS: atom_id res chain seq x y z
N MET A 1 -1.03 18.86 -14.70
CA MET A 1 -0.92 17.57 -13.99
C MET A 1 -0.06 17.78 -12.76
N LYS A 2 -0.59 17.50 -11.57
CA LYS A 2 0.15 17.64 -10.30
C LYS A 2 1.17 16.51 -10.17
N ASP A 3 2.33 16.81 -9.60
CA ASP A 3 3.27 15.78 -9.16
C ASP A 3 2.75 15.19 -7.85
N ILE A 4 2.69 13.86 -7.77
CA ILE A 4 2.13 13.13 -6.64
C ILE A 4 3.29 12.40 -5.96
N PRO A 5 3.69 12.79 -4.73
CA PRO A 5 4.76 12.10 -4.01
C PRO A 5 4.35 10.68 -3.65
N LEU A 6 5.32 9.79 -3.60
CA LEU A 6 5.16 8.42 -3.09
C LEU A 6 5.56 8.40 -1.62
N ILE A 7 4.74 7.79 -0.77
CA ILE A 7 5.02 7.64 0.66
C ILE A 7 5.04 6.15 1.00
N PHE A 8 6.13 5.74 1.63
CA PHE A 8 6.31 4.40 2.20
C PHE A 8 6.50 4.53 3.71
N VAL A 9 5.97 3.58 4.47
CA VAL A 9 6.25 3.44 5.91
C VAL A 9 6.89 2.08 6.16
N HIS A 10 8.08 2.04 6.76
CA HIS A 10 8.78 0.76 6.96
C HIS A 10 9.74 0.79 8.14
N LYS A 11 9.70 -0.24 9.00
CA LYS A 11 10.66 -0.46 10.09
C LYS A 11 11.70 -1.50 9.72
N GLY A 12 12.95 -1.28 10.12
CA GLY A 12 14.08 -2.14 9.82
C GLY A 12 14.54 -2.05 8.37
N ASN A 13 15.55 -2.84 8.02
CA ASN A 13 16.13 -2.87 6.68
C ASN A 13 15.91 -4.24 6.01
N SER A 14 14.67 -4.51 5.64
CA SER A 14 14.33 -5.76 4.96
C SER A 14 14.97 -5.84 3.58
N SER A 15 15.42 -7.03 3.17
CA SER A 15 16.16 -7.23 1.91
C SER A 15 15.41 -6.81 0.64
N TYR A 16 14.07 -6.77 0.68
CA TYR A 16 13.22 -6.34 -0.43
C TYR A 16 13.04 -4.81 -0.52
N LEU A 17 13.25 -4.07 0.57
CA LEU A 17 12.92 -2.65 0.66
C LEU A 17 13.69 -1.81 -0.37
N LYS A 18 15.02 -1.90 -0.35
CA LYS A 18 15.90 -1.15 -1.27
C LYS A 18 15.59 -1.46 -2.75
N PRO A 19 15.42 -2.74 -3.18
CA PRO A 19 14.94 -3.07 -4.52
C PRO A 19 13.59 -2.44 -4.89
N VAL A 20 12.58 -2.48 -4.01
CA VAL A 20 11.25 -1.89 -4.26
C VAL A 20 11.35 -0.38 -4.46
N LEU A 21 12.04 0.32 -3.56
CA LEU A 21 12.20 1.76 -3.65
C LEU A 21 12.97 2.16 -4.92
N ALA A 22 14.03 1.43 -5.26
CA ALA A 22 14.82 1.68 -6.47
C ALA A 22 13.98 1.48 -7.74
N HIS A 23 13.11 0.46 -7.76
CA HIS A 23 12.21 0.22 -8.86
C HIS A 23 11.19 1.35 -9.03
N ASN A 24 10.50 1.72 -7.95
CA ASN A 24 9.52 2.79 -7.96
C ASN A 24 10.15 4.14 -8.35
N TYR A 25 11.35 4.45 -7.84
CA TYR A 25 12.13 5.61 -8.26
C TYR A 25 12.42 5.60 -9.76
N ALA A 26 12.85 4.47 -10.30
CA ALA A 26 13.20 4.39 -11.70
C ALA A 26 12.01 4.58 -12.65
N PHE A 27 10.79 4.17 -12.24
CA PHE A 27 9.55 4.40 -12.98
C PHE A 27 9.00 5.82 -12.78
N ASN A 28 9.29 6.47 -11.65
CA ASN A 28 8.70 7.75 -11.25
C ASN A 28 9.77 8.79 -10.90
N LYS A 29 10.84 8.90 -11.71
CA LYS A 29 12.04 9.73 -11.42
C LYS A 29 11.77 11.20 -11.10
N VAL A 30 10.59 11.72 -11.44
CA VAL A 30 10.15 13.10 -11.21
C VAL A 30 9.35 13.27 -9.91
N ALA A 31 8.87 12.18 -9.32
CA ALA A 31 8.13 12.21 -8.07
C ALA A 31 9.09 12.16 -6.89
N ASP A 32 8.78 12.96 -5.87
CA ASP A 32 9.39 12.79 -4.57
C ASP A 32 9.01 11.42 -3.99
N ILE A 33 9.99 10.68 -3.45
CA ILE A 33 9.77 9.43 -2.74
C ILE A 33 10.19 9.64 -1.29
N TYR A 34 9.22 9.57 -0.38
CA TYR A 34 9.44 9.62 1.05
C TYR A 34 9.43 8.22 1.66
N LEU A 35 10.41 7.95 2.51
CA LEU A 35 10.44 6.76 3.35
C LEU A 35 10.35 7.21 4.81
N LEU A 36 9.16 7.04 5.41
CA LEU A 36 8.98 7.22 6.85
C LEU A 36 9.50 5.95 7.52
N GLY A 37 10.70 6.06 8.07
CA GLY A 37 11.51 4.91 8.46
C GLY A 37 12.09 5.02 9.85
N ASP A 38 13.07 4.17 10.13
CA ASP A 38 13.87 4.18 11.35
C ASP A 38 15.37 4.27 11.00
N GLU A 39 16.24 4.26 12.01
CA GLU A 39 17.68 4.38 11.81
C GLU A 39 18.26 3.28 10.91
N GLN A 40 17.64 2.10 10.88
CA GLN A 40 18.15 0.95 10.14
C GLN A 40 18.02 1.14 8.62
N ASN A 41 17.07 1.96 8.18
CA ASN A 41 16.82 2.23 6.76
C ASN A 41 17.10 3.69 6.33
N GLY A 42 17.76 4.48 7.18
CA GLY A 42 18.11 5.88 6.90
C GLY A 42 19.18 6.14 5.85
N LYS A 43 19.83 5.10 5.31
CA LYS A 43 20.98 5.22 4.39
C LYS A 43 20.63 5.00 2.91
N ILE A 44 19.34 5.05 2.54
CA ILE A 44 18.91 4.83 1.15
C ILE A 44 19.00 6.16 0.39
N PRO A 45 19.92 6.34 -0.58
CA PRO A 45 20.36 7.66 -1.04
C PRO A 45 19.42 8.36 -2.04
N PHE A 46 18.46 7.65 -2.62
CA PHE A 46 17.56 8.16 -3.67
C PHE A 46 16.12 8.39 -3.16
N VAL A 47 15.92 8.30 -1.84
CA VAL A 47 14.65 8.63 -1.18
C VAL A 47 14.87 9.71 -0.14
N LYS A 48 13.84 10.49 0.14
CA LYS A 48 13.79 11.42 1.27
C LYS A 48 13.41 10.62 2.51
N HIS A 49 14.41 10.24 3.30
CA HIS A 49 14.19 9.51 4.55
C HIS A 49 13.78 10.48 5.66
N GLU A 50 12.77 10.08 6.42
CA GLU A 50 12.22 10.83 7.54
C GLU A 50 12.02 9.85 8.70
N MET A 51 12.44 10.24 9.90
CA MET A 51 12.31 9.37 11.08
C MET A 51 10.85 9.33 11.51
N MET A 52 10.20 8.17 11.43
CA MET A 52 8.75 8.05 11.70
C MET A 52 8.38 8.46 13.14
N GLU A 53 9.32 8.33 14.08
CA GLU A 53 9.15 8.75 15.48
C GLU A 53 8.94 10.27 15.62
N GLN A 54 9.37 11.07 14.65
CA GLN A 54 9.10 12.52 14.64
C GLN A 54 7.61 12.85 14.42
N TYR A 55 6.82 11.87 13.98
CA TYR A 55 5.43 12.01 13.57
C TYR A 55 4.50 11.05 14.35
N SER A 56 4.92 10.57 15.53
CA SER A 56 4.18 9.52 16.27
C SER A 56 3.18 10.06 17.30
N ALA A 57 3.07 11.37 17.51
CA ALA A 57 2.39 11.91 18.69
C ALA A 57 0.91 11.50 18.80
N THR A 58 0.17 11.50 17.70
CA THR A 58 -1.23 11.04 17.59
C THR A 58 -1.33 9.53 17.51
N ALA A 59 -0.35 8.86 16.90
CA ALA A 59 -0.25 7.40 16.92
C ALA A 59 -0.10 6.86 18.35
N ASP A 60 0.67 7.56 19.19
CA ASP A 60 0.89 7.23 20.61
C ASP A 60 -0.33 7.54 21.48
N LYS A 61 -1.12 8.56 21.10
CA LYS A 61 -2.42 8.81 21.72
C LYS A 61 -3.42 7.70 21.38
N PHE A 62 -3.47 7.28 20.11
CA PHE A 62 -4.33 6.19 19.67
C PHE A 62 -4.00 4.87 20.38
N ALA A 63 -2.71 4.56 20.56
CA ALA A 63 -2.28 3.35 21.26
C ALA A 63 -2.87 3.21 22.68
N LYS A 64 -3.21 4.32 23.34
CA LYS A 64 -3.80 4.30 24.70
C LYS A 64 -5.27 3.87 24.73
N ILE A 65 -5.98 4.02 23.61
CA ILE A 65 -7.40 3.63 23.49
C ILE A 65 -7.60 2.36 22.65
N TYR A 66 -6.52 1.85 22.04
CA TYR A 66 -6.58 0.66 21.19
C TYR A 66 -6.92 -0.60 22.01
N GLU A 67 -8.07 -1.22 21.68
CA GLU A 67 -8.48 -2.53 22.20
C GLU A 67 -8.22 -3.59 21.13
N HIS A 68 -7.36 -4.56 21.45
CA HIS A 68 -6.93 -5.54 20.47
C HIS A 68 -8.00 -6.61 20.22
N MET A 69 -8.49 -6.67 18.98
CA MET A 69 -9.56 -7.56 18.53
C MET A 69 -9.18 -8.26 17.20
N SER A 70 -7.96 -8.81 17.14
CA SER A 70 -7.41 -9.48 15.95
C SER A 70 -6.64 -10.72 16.38
N SER A 71 -6.55 -11.73 15.50
CA SER A 71 -5.66 -12.87 15.70
C SER A 71 -4.20 -12.56 15.37
N ASN A 72 -3.93 -11.41 14.74
CA ASN A 72 -2.56 -10.95 14.48
C ASN A 72 -1.88 -10.55 15.79
N PRO A 73 -0.54 -10.58 15.87
CA PRO A 73 0.16 -10.07 17.05
C PRO A 73 -0.19 -8.60 17.34
N TYR A 74 -0.40 -8.27 18.62
CA TYR A 74 -0.77 -6.93 19.09
C TYR A 74 0.04 -5.80 18.42
N GLN A 75 1.37 -5.91 18.44
CA GLN A 75 2.28 -4.88 17.91
C GLN A 75 2.18 -4.74 16.39
N PHE A 76 1.90 -5.83 15.68
CA PHE A 76 1.70 -5.79 14.23
C PHE A 76 0.42 -5.03 13.89
N GLU A 77 -0.69 -5.42 14.51
CA GLU A 77 -2.00 -4.83 14.23
C GLU A 77 -2.07 -3.36 14.67
N LEU A 78 -1.55 -3.03 15.86
CA LEU A 78 -1.43 -1.64 16.30
C LEU A 78 -0.57 -0.83 15.32
N GLY A 79 0.53 -1.40 14.81
CA GLY A 79 1.38 -0.75 13.80
C GLY A 79 0.63 -0.42 12.51
N CYS A 80 -0.23 -1.32 12.02
CA CYS A 80 -1.07 -1.07 10.84
C CYS A 80 -1.98 0.15 11.03
N PHE A 81 -2.57 0.33 12.20
CA PHE A 81 -3.35 1.53 12.52
C PHE A 81 -2.47 2.78 12.71
N GLN A 82 -1.40 2.68 13.51
CA GLN A 82 -0.51 3.80 13.83
C GLN A 82 0.12 4.42 12.59
N ARG A 83 0.39 3.61 11.56
CA ARG A 83 0.85 4.07 10.24
C ARG A 83 0.05 5.24 9.69
N TRP A 84 -1.28 5.20 9.78
CA TRP A 84 -2.14 6.25 9.22
C TRP A 84 -2.01 7.57 9.99
N PHE A 85 -1.89 7.50 11.31
CA PHE A 85 -1.63 8.67 12.16
C PHE A 85 -0.25 9.29 11.87
N ILE A 86 0.78 8.46 11.70
CA ILE A 86 2.14 8.89 11.34
C ILE A 86 2.15 9.62 9.99
N ILE A 87 1.51 9.03 8.97
CA ILE A 87 1.41 9.66 7.65
C ILE A 87 0.63 10.97 7.77
N ASN A 88 -0.47 11.01 8.53
CA ASN A 88 -1.29 12.22 8.69
C ASN A 88 -0.49 13.38 9.29
N GLU A 89 0.30 13.15 10.34
CA GLU A 89 1.18 14.17 10.91
C GLU A 89 2.24 14.62 9.92
N PHE A 90 2.90 13.67 9.25
CA PHE A 90 3.92 13.95 8.25
C PHE A 90 3.40 14.85 7.12
N VAL A 91 2.28 14.48 6.49
CA VAL A 91 1.75 15.23 5.33
C VAL A 91 1.25 16.62 5.74
N LYS A 92 0.68 16.76 6.94
CA LYS A 92 0.29 18.06 7.50
C LYS A 92 1.51 18.95 7.72
N GLN A 93 2.57 18.42 8.33
CA GLN A 93 3.78 19.19 8.61
C GLN A 93 4.52 19.60 7.32
N LYS A 94 4.49 18.76 6.27
CA LYS A 94 5.11 19.05 4.98
C LYS A 94 4.21 19.85 4.02
N GLY A 95 2.93 20.05 4.35
CA GLY A 95 1.96 20.71 3.46
C GLY A 95 1.65 19.89 2.20
N ILE A 96 1.71 18.55 2.29
CA ILE A 96 1.41 17.64 1.17
C ILE A 96 -0.10 17.42 1.10
N GLU A 97 -0.74 17.94 0.05
CA GLU A 97 -2.19 17.84 -0.15
C GLU A 97 -2.62 16.48 -0.71
N HIS A 98 -1.86 15.93 -1.66
CA HIS A 98 -2.16 14.65 -2.30
C HIS A 98 -0.90 13.80 -2.33
N PHE A 99 -1.02 12.49 -2.09
CA PHE A 99 0.10 11.56 -2.12
C PHE A 99 -0.38 10.14 -2.42
N LEU A 100 0.48 9.32 -3.01
CA LEU A 100 0.25 7.90 -3.19
C LEU A 100 0.99 7.15 -2.08
N TYR A 101 0.24 6.53 -1.17
CA TYR A 101 0.82 5.56 -0.25
C TYR A 101 0.97 4.20 -0.93
N LEU A 102 2.09 3.55 -0.64
CA LEU A 102 2.40 2.20 -1.10
C LEU A 102 2.92 1.38 0.09
N ASP A 103 2.42 0.16 0.25
CA ASP A 103 3.09 -0.83 1.10
C ASP A 103 4.52 -1.07 0.58
N SER A 104 5.44 -1.36 1.51
CA SER A 104 6.88 -1.43 1.26
C SER A 104 7.32 -2.60 0.35
N ASP A 105 6.38 -3.48 0.01
CA ASP A 105 6.50 -4.62 -0.90
C ASP A 105 5.66 -4.45 -2.18
N VAL A 106 5.27 -3.22 -2.54
CA VAL A 106 4.58 -2.91 -3.79
C VAL A 106 5.50 -2.28 -4.83
N MET A 107 5.52 -2.86 -6.04
CA MET A 107 6.25 -2.32 -7.19
C MET A 107 5.29 -1.75 -8.24
N LEU A 108 5.47 -0.48 -8.61
CA LEU A 108 4.72 0.18 -9.68
C LEU A 108 5.37 -0.01 -11.06
N PHE A 109 4.54 -0.27 -12.05
CA PHE A 109 4.90 -0.40 -13.46
C PHE A 109 4.23 0.68 -14.35
N CYS A 110 3.76 1.75 -13.74
CA CYS A 110 3.16 2.90 -14.41
C CYS A 110 3.78 4.22 -13.92
N ASN A 111 3.59 5.28 -14.69
CA ASN A 111 3.87 6.65 -14.27
C ASN A 111 2.70 7.16 -13.41
N VAL A 112 2.98 7.49 -12.15
CA VAL A 112 1.94 7.90 -11.18
C VAL A 112 1.26 9.18 -11.60
N LYS A 113 1.99 10.15 -12.16
CA LYS A 113 1.41 11.41 -12.64
C LYS A 113 0.40 11.15 -13.76
N GLU A 114 0.72 10.28 -14.71
CA GLU A 114 -0.16 9.99 -15.85
C GLU A 114 -1.42 9.25 -15.42
N VAL A 115 -1.30 8.32 -14.47
CA VAL A 115 -2.42 7.46 -14.05
C VAL A 115 -3.26 8.13 -12.96
N PHE A 116 -2.63 8.53 -11.84
CA PHE A 116 -3.36 8.91 -10.62
C PHE A 116 -3.92 10.34 -10.61
N ASN A 117 -3.53 11.21 -11.55
CA ASN A 117 -4.17 12.54 -11.66
C ASN A 117 -5.69 12.44 -11.90
N HIS A 118 -6.17 11.36 -12.54
CA HIS A 118 -7.60 11.11 -12.77
C HIS A 118 -8.37 10.80 -11.49
N PHE A 119 -7.67 10.39 -10.42
CA PHE A 119 -8.27 10.01 -9.15
C PHE A 119 -8.23 11.13 -8.09
N LEU A 120 -7.62 12.28 -8.39
CA LEU A 120 -7.56 13.42 -7.47
C LEU A 120 -8.92 13.97 -7.00
N PRO A 121 -10.03 13.85 -7.76
CA PRO A 121 -11.33 14.29 -7.25
C PRO A 121 -11.89 13.43 -6.12
N TYR A 122 -11.42 12.19 -5.95
CA TYR A 122 -11.91 11.25 -4.94
C TYR A 122 -11.24 11.49 -3.58
N ASP A 123 -11.90 11.05 -2.50
CA ASP A 123 -11.34 11.13 -1.15
C ASP A 123 -10.07 10.29 -1.03
N PHE A 124 -10.15 9.06 -1.53
CA PHE A 124 -9.02 8.17 -1.73
C PHE A 124 -9.34 7.06 -2.74
N THR A 125 -8.30 6.34 -3.18
CA THR A 125 -8.44 5.08 -3.91
C THR A 125 -8.29 3.88 -2.98
N ILE A 126 -8.94 2.76 -3.30
CA ILE A 126 -8.87 1.53 -2.50
C ILE A 126 -8.81 0.31 -3.42
N SER A 127 -8.27 -0.80 -2.91
CA SER A 127 -8.28 -2.09 -3.60
C SER A 127 -9.20 -3.08 -2.88
N GLN A 128 -9.97 -3.86 -3.62
CA GLN A 128 -10.96 -4.82 -3.11
C GLN A 128 -11.88 -4.23 -2.04
N ALA A 129 -12.29 -2.97 -2.19
CA ALA A 129 -13.12 -2.21 -1.26
C ALA A 129 -12.59 -2.10 0.19
N HIS A 130 -11.33 -2.47 0.46
CA HIS A 130 -10.84 -2.53 1.85
C HIS A 130 -9.33 -2.40 2.03
N SER A 131 -8.52 -2.66 1.00
CA SER A 131 -7.08 -2.82 1.13
C SER A 131 -6.36 -1.55 0.66
N PRO A 132 -5.63 -0.87 1.55
CA PRO A 132 -4.97 0.40 1.26
C PRO A 132 -3.50 0.22 0.84
N HIS A 133 -3.08 -0.97 0.41
CA HIS A 133 -1.69 -1.25 0.02
C HIS A 133 -1.20 -0.39 -1.16
N ILE A 134 -2.14 0.08 -1.99
CA ILE A 134 -1.95 1.13 -3.00
C ILE A 134 -3.11 2.10 -2.85
N THR A 135 -2.85 3.30 -2.35
CA THR A 135 -3.92 4.27 -2.11
C THR A 135 -3.46 5.70 -2.32
N LEU A 136 -4.09 6.38 -3.28
CA LEU A 136 -4.00 7.82 -3.41
C LEU A 136 -4.89 8.44 -2.35
N PHE A 137 -4.34 9.33 -1.55
CA PHE A 137 -5.09 10.11 -0.58
C PHE A 137 -5.05 11.60 -0.90
N ASN A 138 -6.14 12.28 -0.57
CA ASN A 138 -6.09 13.67 -0.14
C ASN A 138 -5.82 13.71 1.38
N SER A 139 -4.92 14.60 1.83
CA SER A 139 -4.57 14.78 3.24
C SER A 139 -5.79 15.05 4.14
N ALA A 140 -6.78 15.80 3.65
CA ALA A 140 -8.01 16.06 4.41
C ALA A 140 -8.84 14.77 4.63
N SER A 141 -8.82 13.85 3.68
CA SER A 141 -9.52 12.57 3.78
C SER A 141 -8.81 11.61 4.72
N LEU A 142 -7.47 11.57 4.70
CA LEU A 142 -6.71 10.82 5.70
C LEU A 142 -6.97 11.36 7.12
N ASP A 143 -7.06 12.68 7.28
CA ASP A 143 -7.38 13.26 8.60
C ASP A 143 -8.76 12.84 9.11
N ARG A 144 -9.78 12.87 8.24
CA ARG A 144 -11.11 12.34 8.57
C ARG A 144 -11.06 10.86 8.93
N PHE A 145 -10.26 10.06 8.21
CA PHE A 145 -10.08 8.65 8.51
C PHE A 145 -9.42 8.41 9.89
N CYS A 146 -8.36 9.15 10.24
CA CYS A 146 -7.73 9.09 11.57
C CYS A 146 -8.71 9.47 12.69
N ASN A 147 -9.53 10.50 12.49
CA ASN A 147 -10.58 10.87 13.43
C ASN A 147 -11.62 9.75 13.57
N TYR A 148 -12.08 9.20 12.45
CA TYR A 148 -13.03 8.09 12.44
C TYR A 148 -12.50 6.85 13.18
N ILE A 149 -11.26 6.42 12.92
CA ILE A 149 -10.65 5.31 13.68
C ILE A 149 -10.57 5.63 15.17
N THR A 150 -10.26 6.87 15.55
CA THR A 150 -10.25 7.27 16.97
C THR A 150 -11.64 7.09 17.58
N GLU A 151 -12.70 7.52 16.87
CA GLU A 151 -14.08 7.35 17.32
C GLU A 151 -14.50 5.88 17.43
N LEU A 152 -14.07 5.04 16.49
CA LEU A 152 -14.34 3.60 16.50
C LEU A 152 -13.87 2.92 17.80
N TYR A 153 -12.79 3.43 18.40
CA TYR A 153 -12.19 2.91 19.64
C TYR A 153 -12.52 3.74 20.89
N SER A 154 -13.23 4.86 20.77
CA SER A 154 -13.56 5.71 21.93
C SER A 154 -15.04 5.86 22.21
N LYS A 155 -15.92 5.70 21.20
CA LYS A 155 -17.37 5.85 21.37
C LYS A 155 -18.03 4.52 21.71
N PRO A 156 -18.86 4.44 22.78
CA PRO A 156 -19.47 3.19 23.21
C PRO A 156 -20.24 2.43 22.12
N GLU A 157 -20.95 3.14 21.25
CA GLU A 157 -21.72 2.56 20.15
C GLU A 157 -20.86 1.85 19.11
N TYR A 158 -19.71 2.43 18.75
CA TYR A 158 -18.79 1.80 17.79
C TYR A 158 -17.99 0.66 18.42
N ILE A 159 -17.59 0.80 19.68
CA ILE A 159 -16.94 -0.29 20.43
C ILE A 159 -17.87 -1.50 20.52
N ALA A 160 -19.17 -1.28 20.79
CA ALA A 160 -20.16 -2.36 20.78
C ALA A 160 -20.27 -3.04 19.41
N ARG A 161 -20.30 -2.27 18.32
CA ARG A 161 -20.28 -2.80 16.93
C ARG A 161 -19.02 -3.64 16.67
N PHE A 162 -17.85 -3.18 17.08
CA PHE A 162 -16.58 -3.90 16.91
C PHE A 162 -16.55 -5.21 17.68
N LYS A 163 -17.05 -5.21 18.92
CA LYS A 163 -17.13 -6.42 19.75
C LYS A 163 -18.06 -7.46 19.13
N LEU A 164 -19.19 -7.02 18.56
CA LEU A 164 -20.09 -7.91 17.82
C LEU A 164 -19.41 -8.51 16.59
N SER A 165 -18.82 -7.68 15.72
CA SER A 165 -18.09 -8.18 14.54
C SER A 165 -16.94 -9.12 14.93
N TYR A 166 -16.17 -8.80 15.97
CA TYR A 166 -15.11 -9.69 16.45
C TYR A 166 -15.65 -11.00 17.02
N GLN A 167 -16.82 -10.97 17.67
CA GLN A 167 -17.48 -12.19 18.13
C GLN A 167 -17.87 -13.08 16.95
N GLU A 168 -18.38 -12.52 15.84
CA GLU A 168 -18.69 -13.28 14.62
C GLU A 168 -17.45 -13.96 14.03
N PHE A 169 -16.28 -13.31 14.04
CA PHE A 169 -15.02 -13.94 13.63
C PHE A 169 -14.67 -15.15 14.50
N LYS A 170 -14.81 -15.02 15.82
CA LYS A 170 -14.55 -16.12 16.77
C LYS A 170 -15.53 -17.27 16.61
N ASP A 171 -16.82 -16.97 16.50
CA ASP A 171 -17.89 -17.97 16.36
C ASP A 171 -17.75 -18.76 15.06
N ALA A 172 -17.27 -18.10 14.00
CA ALA A 172 -16.96 -18.74 12.72
C ALA A 172 -15.59 -19.44 12.67
N ASN A 173 -14.81 -19.42 13.76
CA ASN A 173 -13.44 -19.93 13.85
C ASN A 173 -12.54 -19.40 12.71
N ARG A 174 -12.69 -18.12 12.36
CA ARG A 174 -11.93 -17.47 11.30
C ARG A 174 -10.73 -16.73 11.88
N LEU A 175 -9.57 -16.88 11.24
CA LEU A 175 -8.42 -16.01 11.50
C LEU A 175 -8.74 -14.58 11.03
N GLY A 176 -8.06 -13.60 11.63
CA GLY A 176 -8.26 -12.18 11.41
C GLY A 176 -9.01 -11.51 12.56
N GLY A 177 -9.84 -10.53 12.23
CA GLY A 177 -10.58 -9.72 13.19
C GLY A 177 -10.62 -8.27 12.74
N ILE A 178 -10.63 -7.36 13.72
CA ILE A 178 -10.64 -5.92 13.50
C ILE A 178 -9.21 -5.45 13.18
N CYS A 179 -9.03 -5.06 11.92
CA CYS A 179 -7.80 -4.48 11.38
C CYS A 179 -8.06 -3.13 10.70
N ASP A 180 -7.00 -2.45 10.25
CA ASP A 180 -7.14 -1.17 9.54
C ASP A 180 -7.95 -1.29 8.24
N MET A 181 -7.81 -2.41 7.51
CA MET A 181 -8.63 -2.71 6.33
C MET A 181 -10.13 -2.81 6.68
N PHE A 182 -10.47 -3.39 7.82
CA PHE A 182 -11.86 -3.43 8.29
C PHE A 182 -12.38 -2.01 8.58
N ALA A 183 -11.55 -1.16 9.20
CA ALA A 183 -11.89 0.25 9.40
C ALA A 183 -12.08 1.02 8.07
N PHE A 184 -11.31 0.72 7.02
CA PHE A 184 -11.52 1.29 5.68
C PHE A 184 -12.86 0.88 5.07
N SER A 185 -13.24 -0.39 5.19
CA SER A 185 -14.55 -0.87 4.73
C SER A 185 -15.70 -0.17 5.45
N LEU A 186 -15.56 0.07 6.75
CA LEU A 186 -16.57 0.80 7.52
C LEU A 186 -16.60 2.29 7.23
N TYR A 187 -15.45 2.93 7.04
CA TYR A 187 -15.37 4.35 6.66
C TYR A 187 -16.14 4.61 5.36
N GLN A 188 -16.04 3.71 4.38
CA GLN A 188 -16.78 3.81 3.12
C GLN A 188 -18.31 3.71 3.29
N GLN A 189 -18.78 3.03 4.34
CA GLN A 189 -20.20 2.89 4.65
C GLN A 189 -20.71 4.06 5.48
N ASP A 190 -19.92 4.49 6.46
CA ASP A 190 -20.35 5.40 7.51
C ASP A 190 -20.03 6.87 7.18
N VAL A 191 -18.97 7.16 6.40
CA VAL A 191 -18.40 8.51 6.26
C VAL A 191 -18.36 9.02 4.83
N SER A 192 -17.89 8.24 3.87
CA SER A 192 -17.74 8.71 2.48
C SER A 192 -17.89 7.61 1.45
N ASP A 193 -18.83 7.80 0.52
CA ASP A 193 -18.98 6.99 -0.68
C ASP A 193 -18.11 7.49 -1.85
N HIS A 194 -17.37 8.59 -1.67
CA HIS A 194 -16.53 9.19 -2.71
C HIS A 194 -15.14 8.54 -2.78
N VAL A 195 -15.11 7.20 -2.79
CA VAL A 195 -13.90 6.37 -2.80
C VAL A 195 -13.84 5.60 -4.12
N LYS A 196 -12.63 5.47 -4.70
CA LYS A 196 -12.45 4.81 -6.00
C LYS A 196 -11.75 3.46 -5.90
N GLU A 197 -12.43 2.41 -6.34
CA GLU A 197 -11.83 1.09 -6.57
C GLU A 197 -10.85 1.12 -7.76
N ILE A 198 -9.65 0.55 -7.56
CA ILE A 198 -8.57 0.51 -8.57
C ILE A 198 -8.13 -0.90 -8.96
N SER A 199 -8.60 -1.94 -8.28
CA SER A 199 -8.26 -3.35 -8.50
C SER A 199 -9.40 -4.13 -9.15
N GLU A 200 -10.08 -3.52 -10.12
CA GLU A 200 -11.07 -4.23 -10.95
C GLU A 200 -10.42 -4.85 -12.20
N PRO A 201 -10.53 -6.16 -12.43
CA PRO A 201 -9.86 -6.86 -13.54
C PRO A 201 -10.51 -6.61 -14.93
N SER A 202 -11.59 -5.82 -15.00
CA SER A 202 -12.40 -5.59 -16.20
C SER A 202 -11.86 -4.50 -17.14
N GLY A 203 -10.69 -3.91 -16.84
CA GLY A 203 -10.11 -2.78 -17.57
C GLY A 203 -8.89 -3.09 -18.44
N ALA A 204 -8.31 -2.03 -19.02
CA ALA A 204 -7.04 -2.08 -19.77
C ALA A 204 -5.82 -2.32 -18.86
N TYR A 205 -5.95 -2.01 -17.57
CA TYR A 205 -4.92 -2.18 -16.56
C TYR A 205 -5.51 -2.73 -15.25
N TYR A 206 -4.62 -3.24 -14.40
CA TYR A 206 -4.97 -3.81 -13.10
C TYR A 206 -3.92 -3.43 -12.06
N PHE A 207 -4.37 -2.93 -10.91
CA PHE A 207 -3.53 -2.77 -9.73
C PHE A 207 -3.61 -4.06 -8.92
N ASP A 208 -2.51 -4.81 -8.92
CA ASP A 208 -2.44 -6.13 -8.31
C ASP A 208 -2.68 -6.08 -6.81
N SER A 209 -3.74 -6.74 -6.37
CA SER A 209 -4.06 -6.80 -4.95
C SER A 209 -3.08 -7.66 -4.16
N ASN A 210 -2.70 -8.81 -4.73
CA ASN A 210 -1.74 -9.72 -4.16
C ASN A 210 -1.26 -10.70 -5.24
N ILE A 211 0.05 -10.79 -5.46
CA ILE A 211 0.60 -11.69 -6.48
C ILE A 211 0.38 -13.17 -6.12
N ASN A 212 0.09 -13.49 -4.86
CA ASN A 212 -0.25 -14.85 -4.44
C ASN A 212 -1.70 -15.23 -4.80
N GLU A 213 -2.53 -14.26 -5.18
CA GLU A 213 -3.95 -14.46 -5.48
C GLU A 213 -4.18 -14.46 -6.99
N SER A 214 -5.21 -15.20 -7.43
CA SER A 214 -5.55 -15.30 -8.84
C SER A 214 -6.21 -14.03 -9.35
N ASP A 215 -7.19 -13.50 -8.62
CA ASP A 215 -8.01 -12.35 -9.04
C ASP A 215 -8.64 -12.52 -10.43
N GLY A 216 -8.92 -13.78 -10.81
CA GLY A 216 -9.43 -14.13 -12.15
C GLY A 216 -8.35 -14.27 -13.22
N PHE A 217 -7.06 -14.22 -12.86
CA PHE A 217 -5.93 -14.42 -13.77
C PHE A 217 -5.27 -15.80 -13.63
N GLU A 218 -4.58 -16.23 -14.68
CA GLU A 218 -3.80 -17.47 -14.69
C GLU A 218 -2.72 -17.47 -13.60
N MET A 219 -2.55 -18.61 -12.93
CA MET A 219 -1.52 -18.84 -11.91
C MET A 219 -0.42 -19.77 -12.44
N LYS A 220 0.80 -19.60 -11.93
CA LYS A 220 1.94 -20.50 -12.17
C LYS A 220 2.80 -20.60 -10.91
N ALA A 221 2.96 -21.83 -10.40
CA ALA A 221 3.78 -22.13 -9.22
C ALA A 221 3.38 -21.29 -7.98
N GLY A 222 2.07 -21.16 -7.74
CA GLY A 222 1.53 -20.43 -6.58
C GLY A 222 1.53 -18.91 -6.70
N LEU A 223 1.93 -18.35 -7.85
CA LEU A 223 1.94 -16.91 -8.11
C LEU A 223 1.14 -16.58 -9.36
N LYS A 224 0.61 -15.36 -9.44
CA LYS A 224 0.02 -14.79 -10.64
C LYS A 224 1.02 -14.86 -11.78
N LYS A 225 0.60 -15.45 -12.92
CA LYS A 225 1.47 -15.70 -14.05
C LYS A 225 1.68 -14.40 -14.82
N VAL A 226 2.88 -13.83 -14.67
CA VAL A 226 3.26 -12.60 -15.35
C VAL A 226 3.85 -12.87 -16.73
N TYR A 227 3.23 -12.27 -17.73
CA TYR A 227 3.66 -12.20 -19.12
C TYR A 227 4.33 -10.85 -19.37
N TRP A 228 5.55 -10.87 -19.89
CA TRP A 228 6.29 -9.63 -20.15
C TRP A 228 6.15 -9.23 -21.61
N LYS A 229 5.66 -8.01 -21.86
CA LYS A 229 5.60 -7.40 -23.20
C LYS A 229 6.18 -5.99 -23.10
N ASN A 230 7.17 -5.66 -23.94
CA ASN A 230 7.84 -4.36 -23.92
C ASN A 230 8.24 -3.91 -22.50
N ASN A 231 8.76 -4.84 -21.70
CA ASN A 231 9.22 -4.58 -20.32
C ASN A 231 8.12 -4.24 -19.31
N LEU A 232 6.86 -4.45 -19.68
CA LEU A 232 5.72 -4.22 -18.81
C LEU A 232 5.08 -5.57 -18.47
N PRO A 233 4.65 -5.76 -17.22
CA PRO A 233 3.99 -6.98 -16.79
C PRO A 233 2.53 -6.98 -17.25
N TYR A 234 2.08 -8.12 -17.74
CA TYR A 234 0.69 -8.40 -18.10
C TYR A 234 0.26 -9.69 -17.40
N ALA A 235 -1.02 -9.79 -17.06
CA ALA A 235 -1.67 -11.03 -16.67
C ALA A 235 -2.67 -11.44 -17.75
N LYS A 236 -2.96 -12.74 -17.82
CA LYS A 236 -3.96 -13.29 -18.73
C LYS A 236 -5.15 -13.80 -17.92
N THR A 237 -6.37 -13.43 -18.29
CA THR A 237 -7.58 -13.88 -17.58
C THR A 237 -7.79 -15.38 -17.75
N THR A 238 -8.32 -16.03 -16.72
CA THR A 238 -8.60 -17.48 -16.75
C THR A 238 -9.67 -17.77 -17.79
N GLY A 239 -9.35 -18.62 -18.77
CA GLY A 239 -10.27 -18.99 -19.85
C GLY A 239 -10.45 -17.94 -20.95
N GLY A 240 -9.84 -16.76 -20.81
CA GLY A 240 -9.83 -15.72 -21.85
C GLY A 240 -8.56 -15.73 -22.70
N GLU A 241 -8.55 -14.97 -23.79
CA GLU A 241 -7.33 -14.68 -24.57
C GLU A 241 -6.74 -13.29 -24.26
N SER A 242 -7.49 -12.46 -23.51
CA SER A 242 -7.13 -11.08 -23.23
C SER A 242 -6.00 -10.97 -22.20
N TYR A 243 -5.09 -10.03 -22.48
CA TYR A 243 -4.03 -9.65 -21.57
C TYR A 243 -4.35 -8.30 -20.94
N VAL A 244 -4.23 -8.21 -19.63
CA VAL A 244 -4.42 -6.97 -18.86
C VAL A 244 -3.06 -6.52 -18.35
N GLN A 245 -2.71 -5.24 -18.52
CA GLN A 245 -1.43 -4.73 -18.02
C GLN A 245 -1.48 -4.61 -16.49
N LEU A 246 -0.46 -5.09 -15.80
CA LEU A 246 -0.34 -4.91 -14.35
C LEU A 246 0.38 -3.59 -14.09
N TYR A 247 -0.33 -2.62 -13.48
CA TYR A 247 0.24 -1.32 -13.12
C TYR A 247 0.94 -1.34 -11.78
N ALA A 248 0.65 -2.34 -10.95
CA ALA A 248 1.38 -2.65 -9.74
C ALA A 248 1.49 -4.16 -9.57
N LEU A 249 2.45 -4.60 -8.75
CA LEU A 249 2.57 -5.96 -8.22
C LEU A 249 2.77 -5.86 -6.71
N HIS A 250 1.94 -6.55 -5.93
CA HIS A 250 2.01 -6.56 -4.47
C HIS A 250 2.59 -7.89 -3.97
N PHE A 251 3.77 -7.82 -3.37
CA PHE A 251 4.55 -8.99 -2.96
C PHE A 251 4.32 -9.36 -1.49
N GLN A 252 3.06 -9.46 -1.05
CA GLN A 252 2.74 -9.77 0.33
C GLN A 252 3.29 -11.16 0.78
N GLY A 253 3.59 -11.28 2.07
CA GLY A 253 3.99 -12.55 2.68
C GLY A 253 5.27 -13.16 2.07
N ALA A 254 5.21 -14.44 1.72
CA ALA A 254 6.35 -15.18 1.15
C ALA A 254 6.80 -14.64 -0.23
N ALA A 255 5.91 -13.93 -0.95
CA ALA A 255 6.22 -13.34 -2.24
C ALA A 255 7.27 -12.22 -2.16
N LYS A 256 7.52 -11.63 -0.98
CA LYS A 256 8.62 -10.68 -0.74
C LYS A 256 9.98 -11.21 -1.24
N SER A 257 10.19 -12.53 -1.18
CA SER A 257 11.39 -13.20 -1.69
C SER A 257 11.59 -13.07 -3.21
N GLN A 258 10.51 -12.78 -3.96
CA GLN A 258 10.53 -12.64 -5.41
C GLN A 258 10.88 -11.22 -5.86
N VAL A 259 10.80 -10.21 -4.98
CA VAL A 259 10.99 -8.79 -5.34
C VAL A 259 12.26 -8.59 -6.17
N SER A 260 13.42 -9.08 -5.71
CA SER A 260 14.68 -8.90 -6.44
C SER A 260 14.65 -9.51 -7.83
N ARG A 261 13.96 -10.64 -8.02
CA ARG A 261 13.80 -11.29 -9.33
C ARG A 261 12.98 -10.43 -10.29
N TYR A 262 11.91 -9.80 -9.79
CA TYR A 262 11.07 -8.90 -10.59
C TYR A 262 11.75 -7.56 -10.86
N ALA A 263 12.43 -6.99 -9.87
CA ALA A 263 13.15 -5.72 -9.99
C ALA A 263 14.36 -5.81 -10.94
N LEU A 264 15.06 -6.93 -10.95
CA LEU A 264 16.26 -7.18 -11.77
C LEU A 264 15.97 -7.95 -13.07
N ASN A 265 14.71 -8.09 -13.46
CA ASN A 265 14.36 -8.87 -14.64
C ASN A 265 15.06 -8.29 -15.88
N GLN A 266 16.02 -9.06 -16.43
CA GLN A 266 16.84 -8.63 -17.56
C GLN A 266 16.05 -8.45 -18.86
N ARG A 267 14.82 -8.97 -18.89
CA ARG A 267 13.86 -8.70 -19.96
C ARG A 267 13.24 -7.31 -19.86
N LEU A 268 13.65 -6.46 -18.91
CA LEU A 268 13.41 -5.04 -18.97
C LEU A 268 14.49 -4.43 -19.88
N GLU A 269 14.26 -4.31 -21.19
CA GLU A 269 15.05 -3.50 -22.12
C GLU A 269 14.94 -1.99 -21.79
N ARG A 270 15.28 -1.63 -20.55
CA ARG A 270 15.48 -0.27 -20.07
C ARG A 270 16.88 -0.23 -19.47
N PRO A 271 17.95 -0.26 -20.29
CA PRO A 271 19.32 -0.42 -19.81
C PRO A 271 19.70 0.61 -18.74
N GLY A 272 19.17 1.84 -18.81
CA GLY A 272 19.37 2.87 -17.79
C GLY A 272 18.69 2.59 -16.44
N ILE A 273 17.49 1.99 -16.44
CA ILE A 273 16.78 1.60 -15.20
C ILE A 273 17.44 0.38 -14.57
N ILE A 274 17.74 -0.65 -15.38
CA ILE A 274 18.45 -1.85 -14.89
C ILE A 274 19.83 -1.46 -14.36
N SER A 275 20.59 -0.62 -15.07
CA SER A 275 21.92 -0.20 -14.63
C SER A 275 21.84 0.53 -13.28
N PHE A 276 20.90 1.45 -13.11
CA PHE A 276 20.65 2.14 -11.84
C PHE A 276 20.26 1.17 -10.72
N ILE A 277 19.29 0.28 -10.94
CA ILE A 277 18.84 -0.69 -9.92
C ILE A 277 19.99 -1.65 -9.56
N LYS A 278 20.77 -2.13 -10.54
CA LYS A 278 21.94 -2.99 -10.27
C LYS A 278 23.00 -2.27 -9.44
N GLN A 279 23.32 -1.01 -9.77
CA GLN A 279 24.26 -0.22 -8.99
C GLN A 279 23.80 -0.06 -7.54
N ILE A 280 22.49 0.13 -7.32
CA ILE A 280 21.93 0.25 -5.98
C ILE A 280 21.91 -1.08 -5.24
N ILE A 281 21.49 -2.18 -5.87
CA ILE A 281 21.34 -3.47 -5.19
C ILE A 281 22.68 -4.09 -4.82
N PHE A 282 23.72 -3.91 -5.66
CA PHE A 282 25.03 -4.53 -5.47
C PHE A 282 26.09 -3.60 -4.84
N GLN A 283 25.69 -2.41 -4.37
CA GLN A 283 26.46 -1.55 -3.46
C GLN A 283 25.95 -1.72 -2.03
#